data_AF-A0A377WFT9-F1
#
_entry.id   AF-A0A377WFT9-F1
#
_cell.length_a   1.000
_cell.length_b   1.000
_cell.length_c   1.000
_cell.angle_alpha   90.00
_cell.angle_beta   90.00
_cell.angle_gamma   90.00
#
_symmetry.space_group_name_H-M   'P 1'
#
loop_
_entity.id
_entity.type
_entity.pdbx_description
1 polymer ?
#
loop_
_entity_poly.entity_id
_entity_poly.type
_entity_poly.pdbx_seq_one_letter_code
_entity_poly.pdbx_strand_id
1 'polypeptide(L)'
;MNHKQLEILEEQKANWERYGNTQLELLDREAIRREVDSDRYVGALLDHSGGHIHPLNLAIGEADAIRLNGGRVYEQSPVTRIQHTSPAVVSTARGQVTARYVIVAGNAYLGDKLEPELAKRSMPCGTQVVTTAPLSEEVARSLIPKKLLCGRL
;
A
#
# COMPACT_ATOMS: atom_id res chain seq x y z
N MET A 1 0.49 -12.57 -21.48
CA MET A 1 -0.68 -11.67 -21.59
C MET A 1 -1.31 -11.88 -22.97
N ASN A 2 -2.63 -11.87 -23.16
CA ASN A 2 -3.29 -12.03 -24.48
C ASN A 2 -3.97 -10.72 -24.95
N HIS A 3 -4.50 -10.67 -26.18
CA HIS A 3 -5.08 -9.44 -26.75
C HIS A 3 -6.27 -8.92 -25.94
N LYS A 4 -7.12 -9.81 -25.40
CA LYS A 4 -8.23 -9.45 -24.52
C LYS A 4 -7.77 -8.70 -23.26
N GLN A 5 -6.59 -9.06 -22.73
CA GLN A 5 -6.02 -8.34 -21.58
C GLN A 5 -5.51 -6.95 -21.96
N LEU A 6 -5.15 -6.71 -23.23
CA LEU A 6 -4.73 -5.39 -23.70
C LEU A 6 -5.94 -4.44 -23.85
N GLU A 7 -7.07 -4.94 -24.37
CA GLU A 7 -8.34 -4.19 -24.42
C GLU A 7 -8.78 -3.73 -23.02
N ILE A 8 -8.62 -4.58 -22.00
CA ILE A 8 -8.89 -4.22 -20.61
C ILE A 8 -8.00 -3.05 -20.13
N LEU A 9 -6.75 -2.99 -20.58
CA LEU A 9 -5.84 -1.89 -20.22
C LEU A 9 -6.26 -0.57 -20.88
N GLU A 10 -6.84 -0.58 -22.08
CA GLU A 10 -7.41 0.60 -22.72
C GLU A 10 -8.61 1.14 -21.93
N GLU A 11 -9.53 0.25 -21.54
CA GLU A 11 -10.66 0.60 -20.68
C GLU A 11 -10.19 1.15 -19.33
N GLN A 12 -9.19 0.49 -18.73
CA GLN A 12 -8.60 0.92 -17.46
C GLN A 12 -7.97 2.30 -17.57
N LYS A 13 -7.22 2.57 -18.64
CA LYS A 13 -6.64 3.89 -18.93
C LYS A 13 -7.73 4.96 -18.98
N ALA A 14 -8.77 4.74 -19.80
CA ALA A 14 -9.86 5.69 -19.92
C ALA A 14 -10.59 5.95 -18.58
N ASN A 15 -10.76 4.91 -17.76
CA ASN A 15 -11.34 5.03 -16.43
C ASN A 15 -10.47 5.86 -15.49
N TRP A 16 -9.16 5.62 -15.47
CA TRP A 16 -8.23 6.31 -14.57
C TRP A 16 -8.02 7.78 -14.97
N GLU A 17 -8.02 8.08 -16.27
CA GLU A 17 -7.95 9.45 -16.79
C GLU A 17 -9.14 10.29 -16.37
N ARG A 18 -10.34 9.70 -16.26
CA ARG A 18 -11.54 10.38 -15.71
C ARG A 18 -11.37 10.85 -14.27
N TYR A 19 -10.48 10.21 -13.50
CA TYR A 19 -10.13 10.60 -12.14
C TYR A 19 -8.86 11.46 -12.06
N GLY A 20 -8.34 11.95 -13.19
CA GLY A 20 -7.20 12.86 -13.26
C GLY A 20 -5.83 12.19 -13.40
N ASN A 21 -5.77 10.85 -13.53
CA ASN A 21 -4.52 10.13 -13.77
C ASN A 21 -4.18 10.15 -15.26
N THR A 22 -3.65 11.27 -15.75
CA THR A 22 -3.39 11.51 -17.18
C THR A 22 -1.98 11.12 -17.64
N GLN A 23 -1.13 10.66 -16.71
CA GLN A 23 0.26 10.27 -16.99
C GLN A 23 0.38 8.78 -17.34
N LEU A 24 -0.63 8.25 -18.03
CA LEU A 24 -0.73 6.85 -18.42
C LEU A 24 -0.39 6.67 -19.91
N GLU A 25 0.53 5.77 -20.20
CA GLU A 25 0.95 5.41 -21.56
C GLU A 25 0.63 3.95 -21.85
N LEU A 26 -0.17 3.69 -22.88
CA LEU A 26 -0.40 2.33 -23.36
C LEU A 26 0.77 1.93 -24.27
N LEU A 27 1.46 0.87 -23.90
CA LEU A 27 2.59 0.31 -24.64
C LEU A 27 2.11 -0.91 -25.44
N ASP A 28 2.48 -0.97 -26.70
CA ASP A 28 2.35 -2.19 -27.51
C ASP A 28 3.48 -3.20 -27.23
N ARG A 29 3.49 -4.30 -27.98
CA ARG A 29 4.50 -5.37 -27.88
C ARG A 29 5.93 -4.89 -28.11
N GLU A 30 6.15 -3.96 -29.03
CA GLU A 30 7.50 -3.48 -29.36
C GLU A 30 7.96 -2.47 -28.30
N ALA A 31 7.03 -1.63 -27.85
CA ALA A 31 7.27 -0.58 -26.88
C ALA A 31 7.59 -1.11 -25.48
N ILE A 32 6.91 -2.16 -25.03
CA ILE A 32 7.14 -2.74 -23.70
C ILE A 32 8.56 -3.30 -23.54
N ARG A 33 9.22 -3.72 -24.62
CA ARG A 33 10.61 -4.22 -24.57
C ARG A 33 11.62 -3.16 -24.12
N ARG A 34 11.29 -1.87 -24.27
CA ARG A 34 12.11 -0.77 -23.76
C ARG A 34 12.08 -0.67 -22.23
N GLU A 35 11.02 -1.20 -21.60
CA GLU A 35 10.79 -1.12 -20.16
C GLU A 35 11.11 -2.43 -19.45
N VAL A 36 10.78 -3.57 -20.07
CA VAL A 36 11.06 -4.92 -19.57
C VAL A 36 11.51 -5.79 -20.75
N ASP A 37 12.76 -6.27 -20.74
CA ASP A 37 13.30 -7.09 -21.83
C ASP A 37 12.77 -8.53 -21.75
N SER A 38 11.57 -8.74 -22.28
CA SER A 38 10.88 -10.02 -22.27
C SER A 38 9.87 -10.13 -23.40
N ASP A 39 9.93 -11.23 -24.16
CA ASP A 39 8.98 -11.54 -25.24
C ASP A 39 7.60 -12.03 -24.73
N ARG A 40 7.42 -12.17 -23.40
CA ARG A 40 6.18 -12.72 -22.80
C ARG A 40 5.02 -11.73 -22.77
N TYR A 41 5.29 -10.44 -22.91
CA TYR A 41 4.29 -9.38 -22.85
C TYR A 41 3.82 -9.02 -24.26
N VAL A 42 2.53 -8.68 -24.38
CA VAL A 42 1.91 -8.24 -25.65
C VAL A 42 1.59 -6.74 -25.65
N GLY A 43 1.92 -6.07 -24.53
CA GLY A 43 1.70 -4.66 -24.25
C GLY A 43 1.78 -4.39 -22.75
N ALA A 44 1.50 -3.17 -22.32
CA ALA A 44 1.34 -2.78 -20.92
C ALA A 44 0.63 -1.43 -20.80
N LEU A 45 0.19 -1.09 -19.59
CA LEU A 45 -0.19 0.28 -19.23
C LEU A 45 0.86 0.81 -18.26
N LEU A 46 1.65 1.78 -18.70
CA LEU A 46 2.70 2.41 -17.92
C LEU A 46 2.17 3.67 -17.23
N ASP A 47 2.37 3.77 -15.92
CA ASP A 47 2.06 4.97 -15.14
C ASP A 47 3.35 5.73 -14.80
N HIS A 48 3.53 6.91 -15.40
CA HIS A 48 4.69 7.77 -15.18
C HIS A 48 4.63 8.56 -13.87
N SER A 49 3.49 8.56 -13.19
CA SER A 49 3.30 9.23 -11.89
C SER A 49 3.56 8.30 -10.69
N GLY A 50 3.64 6.99 -10.94
CA GLY A 50 3.92 5.99 -9.92
C GLY A 50 5.32 6.12 -9.30
N GLY A 51 5.46 5.68 -8.06
CA GLY A 51 6.74 5.72 -7.36
C GLY A 51 6.81 4.75 -6.19
N HIS A 52 8.03 4.56 -5.69
CA HIS A 52 8.29 3.79 -4.49
C HIS A 52 8.32 4.71 -3.26
N ILE A 53 7.74 4.23 -2.17
CA ILE A 53 7.87 4.85 -0.85
C ILE A 53 8.58 3.87 0.08
N HIS A 54 9.16 4.37 1.16
CA HIS A 54 9.64 3.56 2.27
C HIS A 54 8.58 3.58 3.39
N PRO A 55 7.62 2.63 3.43
CA PRO A 55 6.41 2.78 4.25
C PRO A 55 6.73 2.91 5.74
N LEU A 56 7.75 2.20 6.22
CA LEU A 56 8.18 2.32 7.62
C LEU A 56 8.73 3.71 7.97
N ASN A 57 9.46 4.35 7.04
CA ASN A 57 10.03 5.67 7.31
C ASN A 57 8.93 6.74 7.26
N LEU A 58 7.95 6.57 6.37
CA LEU A 58 6.76 7.40 6.35
C LEU A 58 6.00 7.29 7.68
N ALA A 59 5.72 6.08 8.16
CA ALA A 59 5.02 5.86 9.43
C ALA A 59 5.77 6.44 10.64
N ILE A 60 7.10 6.31 10.68
CA ILE A 60 7.94 6.93 11.72
C ILE A 60 7.83 8.46 11.65
N GLY A 61 7.97 9.04 10.45
CA GLY A 61 7.86 10.48 10.24
C GLY A 61 6.49 11.05 10.63
N GLU A 62 5.41 10.33 10.34
CA GLU A 62 4.05 10.69 10.77
C GLU A 62 3.90 10.64 12.30
N ALA A 63 4.43 9.59 12.96
CA ALA A 63 4.42 9.48 14.41
C ALA A 63 5.20 10.62 15.09
N ASP A 64 6.34 11.02 14.52
CA ASP A 64 7.13 12.15 15.00
C ASP A 64 6.42 13.48 14.79
N ALA A 65 5.78 13.68 13.64
CA ALA A 65 4.95 14.85 13.38
C ALA A 65 3.81 14.98 14.40
N ILE A 66 3.16 13.86 14.78
CA ILE A 66 2.13 13.85 15.83
C ILE A 66 2.71 14.32 17.17
N ARG A 67 3.88 13.80 17.57
CA ARG A 67 4.56 14.17 18.83
C ARG A 67 4.95 15.65 18.84
N LEU A 68 5.50 16.16 17.73
CA LEU A 68 5.88 17.57 17.57
C LEU A 68 4.69 18.52 17.72
N ASN A 69 3.49 18.08 17.34
CA ASN A 69 2.24 18.84 17.51
C ASN A 69 1.55 18.60 18.87
N GLY A 70 2.25 18.02 19.85
CA GLY A 70 1.75 17.79 21.21
C GLY A 70 0.89 16.54 21.39
N GLY A 71 0.74 15.72 20.34
CA GLY A 71 0.13 14.41 20.42
C GLY A 71 0.99 13.43 21.21
N ARG A 72 0.37 12.33 21.67
CA ARG A 72 1.05 11.27 22.42
C ARG A 72 0.88 9.95 21.72
N VAL A 73 1.99 9.25 21.51
CA VAL A 73 2.01 7.91 20.91
C VAL A 73 2.44 6.92 21.99
N TYR A 74 1.57 5.94 22.27
CA TYR A 74 1.83 4.90 23.26
C TYR A 74 2.01 3.56 22.54
N GLU A 75 3.26 3.14 22.38
CA GLU A 75 3.60 1.83 21.84
C GLU A 75 3.48 0.74 22.91
N GLN A 76 3.45 -0.54 22.49
CA GLN A 76 3.38 -1.69 23.41
C GLN A 76 2.23 -1.58 24.43
N SER A 77 1.14 -0.96 24.01
CA SER A 77 -0.03 -0.64 24.84
C SER A 77 -1.31 -1.15 24.16
N PRO A 78 -1.44 -2.48 23.97
CA PRO A 78 -2.57 -3.05 23.25
C PRO A 78 -3.89 -2.68 23.92
N VAL A 79 -4.83 -2.19 23.11
CA VAL A 79 -6.19 -1.91 23.55
C VAL A 79 -6.92 -3.24 23.73
N THR A 80 -7.52 -3.43 24.90
CA THR A 80 -8.25 -4.66 25.25
C THR A 80 -9.75 -4.47 25.24
N ARG A 81 -10.24 -3.22 25.34
CA ARG A 81 -11.66 -2.90 25.35
C ARG A 81 -11.92 -1.46 24.90
N ILE A 82 -12.98 -1.27 24.11
CA ILE A 82 -13.56 0.04 23.80
C ILE A 82 -14.98 0.06 24.37
N GLN A 83 -15.28 1.06 25.18
CA GLN A 83 -16.62 1.33 25.69
C GLN A 83 -17.17 2.57 24.98
N HIS A 84 -18.21 2.40 24.19
CA HIS A 84 -18.89 3.45 23.42
C HIS A 84 -19.82 4.31 24.31
N THR A 85 -19.27 4.84 25.41
CA THR A 85 -19.92 5.83 26.28
C THR A 85 -19.69 7.26 25.76
N SER A 86 -20.22 8.28 26.44
CA SER A 86 -19.96 9.68 26.13
C SER A 86 -19.32 10.38 27.34
N PRO A 87 -17.99 10.62 27.36
CA PRO A 87 -17.00 10.25 26.35
C PRO A 87 -16.73 8.73 26.33
N ALA A 88 -16.18 8.23 25.21
CA ALA A 88 -15.79 6.84 25.09
C ALA A 88 -14.61 6.53 26.01
N VAL A 89 -14.53 5.29 26.52
CA VAL A 89 -13.43 4.81 27.36
C VAL A 89 -12.68 3.71 26.61
N VAL A 90 -11.38 3.88 26.45
CA VAL A 90 -10.49 2.93 25.77
C VAL A 90 -9.51 2.37 26.80
N SER A 91 -9.57 1.08 27.05
CA SER A 91 -8.79 0.40 28.08
C SER A 91 -7.63 -0.40 27.49
N THR A 92 -6.53 -0.41 28.22
CA THR A 92 -5.36 -1.28 28.04
C THR A 92 -5.18 -2.12 29.31
N ALA A 93 -4.20 -3.03 29.32
CA ALA A 93 -3.87 -3.79 30.53
C ALA A 93 -3.41 -2.92 31.72
N ARG A 94 -2.87 -1.72 31.48
CA ARG A 94 -2.22 -0.89 32.51
C ARG A 94 -2.90 0.46 32.75
N GLY A 95 -4.04 0.71 32.12
CA GLY A 95 -4.73 1.99 32.25
C GLY A 95 -5.75 2.22 31.16
N GLN A 96 -6.33 3.42 31.14
CA GLN A 96 -7.38 3.79 30.19
C GLN A 96 -7.23 5.24 29.76
N VAL A 97 -7.81 5.57 28.60
CA VAL A 97 -7.96 6.93 28.10
C VAL A 97 -9.43 7.20 27.80
N THR A 98 -9.87 8.44 27.99
CA THR A 98 -11.22 8.88 27.63
C THR A 98 -11.15 9.80 26.42
N ALA A 99 -12.00 9.58 25.42
CA ALA A 99 -12.00 10.37 24.19
C ALA A 99 -13.43 10.66 23.70
N ARG A 100 -13.63 11.84 23.10
CA ARG A 100 -14.88 12.17 22.42
C ARG A 100 -15.08 11.38 21.13
N TYR A 101 -13.98 11.08 20.44
CA TYR A 101 -13.94 10.33 19.19
C TYR A 101 -12.87 9.25 19.28
N VAL A 102 -13.17 8.07 18.75
CA VAL A 102 -12.24 6.95 18.67
C VAL A 102 -12.18 6.54 17.20
N ILE A 103 -10.97 6.54 16.64
CA ILE A 103 -10.69 6.04 15.30
C ILE A 103 -9.95 4.72 15.45
N VAL A 104 -10.52 3.66 14.90
CA VAL A 104 -9.94 2.31 14.96
C VAL A 104 -9.17 2.05 13.67
N ALA A 105 -7.83 2.06 13.78
CA ALA A 105 -6.90 1.92 12.64
C ALA A 105 -6.02 0.66 12.73
N GLY A 106 -6.54 -0.43 13.29
CA GLY A 106 -5.78 -1.68 13.50
C GLY A 106 -5.73 -2.65 12.30
N ASN A 107 -6.24 -2.23 11.14
CA ASN A 107 -6.32 -3.04 9.91
C ASN A 107 -6.98 -4.42 10.17
N ALA A 108 -6.61 -5.46 9.42
CA ALA A 108 -7.13 -6.82 9.55
C ALA A 108 -6.72 -7.56 10.84
N TYR A 109 -6.02 -6.90 11.77
CA TYR A 109 -5.46 -7.51 12.98
C TYR A 109 -6.19 -7.15 14.28
N LEU A 110 -7.35 -6.50 14.19
CA LEU A 110 -8.17 -6.11 15.34
C LEU A 110 -8.68 -7.30 16.16
N GLY A 111 -8.76 -8.48 15.54
CA GLY A 111 -9.41 -9.66 16.10
C GLY A 111 -10.92 -9.47 16.29
N ASP A 112 -11.60 -10.53 16.71
CA ASP A 112 -13.07 -10.53 16.74
C ASP A 112 -13.68 -9.84 17.97
N LYS A 113 -12.85 -9.53 18.97
CA LYS A 113 -13.32 -9.10 20.30
C LYS A 113 -13.33 -7.59 20.51
N LEU A 114 -12.43 -6.86 19.87
CA LEU A 114 -12.26 -5.43 20.14
C LEU A 114 -13.38 -4.59 19.50
N GLU A 115 -13.68 -4.87 18.24
CA GLU A 115 -14.77 -4.26 17.46
C GLU A 115 -15.44 -5.31 16.56
N PRO A 116 -16.37 -6.12 17.10
CA PRO A 116 -16.95 -7.27 16.38
C PRO A 116 -17.67 -6.89 15.08
N GLU A 117 -18.32 -5.72 15.05
CA GLU A 117 -19.05 -5.24 13.87
C GLU A 117 -18.11 -4.86 12.72
N LEU A 118 -16.91 -4.37 13.03
CA LEU A 118 -15.88 -4.08 12.03
C LEU A 118 -15.20 -5.38 11.58
N ALA A 119 -14.89 -6.28 12.51
CA ALA A 119 -14.25 -7.56 12.22
C ALA A 119 -15.08 -8.40 11.22
N LYS A 120 -16.41 -8.45 11.37
CA LYS A 120 -17.32 -9.17 10.44
C LYS A 120 -17.31 -8.65 9.00
N ARG A 121 -16.81 -7.43 8.78
CA ARG A 121 -16.74 -6.78 7.46
C ARG A 121 -15.35 -6.82 6.85
N SER A 122 -14.38 -7.44 7.53
CA SER A 122 -13.00 -7.54 7.09
C SER A 122 -12.63 -9.01 6.92
N MET A 123 -11.97 -9.34 5.82
CA MET A 123 -11.42 -10.67 5.59
C MET A 123 -9.90 -10.54 5.46
N PRO A 124 -9.10 -11.25 6.29
CA PRO A 124 -7.66 -11.19 6.19
C PRO A 124 -7.19 -11.87 4.91
N CYS A 125 -6.51 -11.12 4.05
CA CYS A 125 -5.84 -11.66 2.87
C CYS A 125 -4.33 -11.69 3.10
N GLY A 126 -3.75 -12.89 3.09
CA GLY A 126 -2.30 -13.05 3.16
C GLY A 126 -1.64 -12.60 1.85
N THR A 127 -0.76 -11.60 1.93
CA THR A 127 0.13 -11.23 0.83
C THR A 127 1.54 -11.71 1.15
N GLN A 128 2.22 -12.29 0.18
CA GLN A 128 3.58 -12.81 0.32
C GLN A 128 4.52 -11.99 -0.54
N VAL A 129 5.68 -11.64 0.03
CA VAL A 129 6.77 -10.99 -0.68
C VAL A 129 7.97 -11.93 -0.68
N VAL A 130 8.57 -12.14 -1.84
CA VAL A 130 9.76 -12.98 -2.01
C VAL A 130 10.87 -12.10 -2.57
N THR A 131 12.09 -12.32 -2.08
CA THR A 131 13.30 -11.65 -2.57
C THR A 131 14.27 -12.69 -3.14
N THR A 132 15.01 -12.31 -4.18
CA THR A 132 16.12 -13.12 -4.71
C THR A 132 17.42 -12.73 -4.02
N ALA A 133 18.47 -13.51 -4.24
CA ALA A 133 19.83 -13.00 -4.05
C ALA A 133 20.03 -11.74 -4.93
N PRO A 134 20.91 -10.81 -4.52
CA PRO A 134 21.24 -9.65 -5.34
C PRO A 134 21.65 -10.08 -6.75
N LEU A 135 20.99 -9.51 -7.76
CA LEU A 135 21.38 -9.71 -9.15
C LEU A 135 22.65 -8.88 -9.43
N SER A 136 23.47 -9.34 -10.36
CA SER A 136 24.53 -8.47 -10.90
C SER A 136 23.90 -7.24 -11.55
N GLU A 137 24.61 -6.12 -11.52
CA GLU A 137 24.10 -4.88 -12.10
C GLU A 137 23.80 -5.03 -13.60
N GLU A 138 24.61 -5.79 -14.32
CA GLU A 138 24.40 -6.11 -15.74
C GLU A 138 23.06 -6.81 -15.96
N VAL A 139 22.76 -7.87 -15.19
CA VAL A 139 21.51 -8.62 -15.32
C VAL A 139 20.31 -7.77 -14.89
N ALA A 140 20.43 -6.99 -13.82
CA ALA A 140 19.35 -6.10 -13.40
C ALA A 140 19.02 -5.04 -14.47
N ARG A 141 20.05 -4.46 -15.09
CA ARG A 141 19.90 -3.47 -16.16
C ARG A 141 19.38 -4.10 -17.46
N SER A 142 19.74 -5.33 -17.78
CA SER A 142 19.20 -6.00 -18.97
C SER A 142 17.70 -6.29 -18.80
N LEU A 143 17.27 -6.71 -17.61
CA LEU A 143 15.86 -7.06 -17.37
C LEU A 143 14.93 -5.84 -17.28
N ILE A 144 15.35 -4.79 -16.58
CA ILE A 144 14.54 -3.57 -16.36
C ILE A 144 15.40 -2.33 -16.64
N PRO A 145 15.61 -1.97 -17.92
CA PRO A 145 16.59 -0.95 -18.32
C PRO A 145 16.33 0.43 -17.71
N LYS A 146 15.05 0.81 -17.56
CA LYS A 146 14.65 2.11 -17.02
C LYS A 146 14.46 2.15 -15.51
N LYS A 147 14.72 1.04 -14.80
CA LYS A 147 14.55 0.91 -13.33
C LYS A 147 13.18 1.34 -12.79
N LEU A 148 12.13 1.29 -13.61
CA LEU A 148 10.76 1.69 -13.25
C LEU A 148 10.19 0.95 -12.03
N LEU A 149 10.76 -0.21 -11.70
CA LEU A 149 10.32 -1.09 -10.61
C LEU A 149 11.38 -1.30 -9.51
N CYS A 150 12.54 -0.64 -9.61
CA CYS A 150 13.65 -0.79 -8.67
C CYS A 150 13.95 0.55 -8.01
N GLY A 151 13.51 0.70 -6.75
CA GLY A 151 14.03 1.74 -5.87
C GLY A 151 15.55 1.67 -5.81
N ARG A 152 16.22 2.83 -5.70
CA ARG A 152 17.64 2.84 -5.33
C ARG A 152 17.74 2.31 -3.90
N LEU A 153 18.14 1.04 -3.75
CA LEU A 153 18.58 0.50 -2.47
C LEU A 153 19.90 1.17 -2.07
#